data_AF-A0A963SMY6-F1
#
_entry.id   AF-A0A963SMY6-F1
#
_cell.length_a   1.000
_cell.length_b   1.000
_cell.length_c   1.000
_cell.angle_alpha   90.00
_cell.angle_beta   90.00
_cell.angle_gamma   90.00
#
_symmetry.space_group_name_H-M   'P 1'
#
loop_
_entity.id
_entity.type
_entity.pdbx_description
1 polymer ?
#
loop_
_entity_poly.entity_id
_entity_poly.type
_entity_poly.pdbx_seq_one_letter_code
_entity_poly.pdbx_strand_id
1 'polypeptide(L)'
;MAELVIRKGLEEPDTSGQFVPHRPARPEKVEPGKPFKLVSDYEPAGDQPTAIAELVQAAQDGEQTQVLLGVTGSGKTFTMA
;
A
#
# COMPACT_ATOMS: atom_id res chain seq x y z
N MET A 1 -17.49 -23.08 -27.56
CA MET A 1 -16.45 -24.08 -27.24
C MET A 1 -15.12 -23.43 -27.58
N ALA A 2 -14.44 -22.83 -26.59
CA ALA A 2 -13.18 -22.14 -26.82
C ALA A 2 -12.05 -23.17 -26.76
N GLU A 3 -11.28 -23.26 -27.84
CA GLU A 3 -10.17 -24.20 -27.97
C GLU A 3 -8.95 -23.65 -27.21
N LEU A 4 -8.45 -24.45 -26.25
CA LEU A 4 -7.31 -24.07 -25.42
C LEU A 4 -6.02 -24.33 -26.20
N VAL A 5 -5.47 -23.27 -26.81
CA VAL A 5 -4.20 -23.37 -27.56
C VAL A 5 -3.03 -23.33 -26.58
N ILE A 6 -2.47 -24.50 -26.24
CA ILE A 6 -1.23 -24.60 -25.46
C ILE A 6 -0.04 -24.38 -26.39
N ARG A 7 0.62 -23.22 -26.29
CA ARG A 7 1.84 -22.89 -27.04
C ARG A 7 3.01 -23.78 -26.57
N LYS A 8 3.58 -24.60 -27.46
CA LYS A 8 4.69 -25.54 -27.20
C LYS A 8 6.11 -24.97 -27.44
N GLY A 9 6.24 -23.65 -27.45
CA GLY A 9 7.53 -22.96 -27.56
C GLY A 9 7.34 -21.48 -27.26
N LEU A 10 8.24 -20.91 -26.47
CA LEU A 10 8.33 -19.46 -26.28
C LEU A 10 9.17 -18.92 -27.43
N GLU A 11 8.54 -18.60 -28.57
CA GLU A 11 9.11 -17.54 -29.41
C GLU A 11 9.17 -16.30 -28.51
N GLU A 12 10.36 -15.72 -28.36
CA GLU A 12 10.52 -14.52 -27.53
C GLU A 12 9.51 -13.47 -28.03
N PRO A 13 8.65 -12.93 -27.16
CA PRO A 13 7.72 -11.92 -27.58
C PRO A 13 8.54 -10.75 -28.12
N ASP A 14 8.16 -10.26 -29.30
CA ASP A 14 8.75 -9.06 -29.87
C ASP A 14 8.53 -7.89 -28.90
N THR A 15 9.59 -7.57 -28.15
CA THR A 15 9.64 -6.46 -27.19
C THR A 15 10.00 -5.13 -27.85
N SER A 16 10.13 -5.09 -29.19
CA SER A 16 10.40 -3.86 -29.94
C SER A 16 9.26 -2.83 -29.85
N GLY A 17 8.05 -3.29 -29.53
CA GLY A 17 6.97 -2.40 -29.11
C GLY A 17 7.28 -1.79 -27.75
N GLN A 18 7.51 -0.47 -27.70
CA GLN A 18 7.57 0.26 -26.43
C GLN A 18 6.25 0.08 -25.67
N PHE A 19 6.20 -0.85 -24.73
CA PHE A 19 5.09 -0.96 -23.80
C PHE A 19 5.09 0.27 -22.90
N VAL A 20 4.12 1.16 -23.11
CA VAL A 20 3.83 2.27 -22.20
C VAL A 20 2.63 1.84 -21.35
N PRO A 21 2.81 1.58 -20.04
CA PRO A 21 1.68 1.33 -19.16
C PRO A 21 0.72 2.51 -19.22
N HIS A 22 -0.58 2.24 -19.44
CA HIS A 22 -1.60 3.28 -19.37
C HIS A 22 -1.59 3.90 -17.96
N ARG A 23 -1.05 5.13 -17.86
CA ARG A 23 -1.03 5.92 -16.64
C ARG A 23 -1.97 7.11 -16.83
N PRO A 24 -3.26 6.99 -16.46
CA PRO A 24 -4.18 8.10 -16.57
C PRO A 24 -3.68 9.26 -15.70
N ALA A 25 -3.93 10.50 -16.13
CA ALA A 25 -3.64 11.67 -15.32
C ALA A 25 -4.45 11.56 -14.01
N ARG A 26 -3.78 11.75 -12.87
CA ARG A 26 -4.47 11.83 -11.58
C ARG A 26 -5.48 12.98 -11.67
N PRO A 27 -6.77 12.74 -11.40
CA PRO A 27 -7.75 13.82 -11.41
C PRO A 27 -7.37 14.88 -10.38
N GLU A 28 -7.74 16.13 -10.65
CA GLU A 28 -7.55 17.22 -9.68
C GLU A 28 -8.30 16.90 -8.38
N LYS A 29 -7.72 17.29 -7.25
CA LYS A 29 -8.30 17.04 -5.93
C LYS A 29 -9.53 17.94 -5.76
N VAL A 30 -10.69 17.41 -6.11
CA VAL A 30 -11.94 18.18 -6.21
C VAL A 30 -12.55 18.58 -4.87
N GLU A 31 -12.25 17.88 -3.77
CA GLU A 31 -12.85 18.15 -2.45
C GLU A 31 -11.82 17.89 -1.32
N PRO A 32 -11.92 18.57 -0.17
CA PRO A 32 -11.25 18.12 1.05
C PRO A 32 -11.72 16.69 1.36
N GLY A 33 -10.76 15.77 1.49
CA GLY A 33 -11.06 14.37 1.78
C GLY A 33 -11.85 14.23 3.09
N LYS A 34 -12.78 13.28 3.16
CA LYS A 34 -13.43 12.92 4.42
C LYS A 34 -12.36 12.46 5.42
N PRO A 35 -12.46 12.83 6.72
CA PRO A 35 -11.54 12.33 7.73
C PRO A 35 -11.53 10.80 7.72
N PHE A 36 -10.34 10.22 7.85
CA PHE A 36 -10.20 8.79 8.05
C PHE A 36 -10.79 8.43 9.43
N LYS A 37 -11.65 7.40 9.47
CA LYS A 37 -12.25 6.90 10.70
C LYS A 37 -11.99 5.40 10.80
N LEU A 38 -11.10 5.02 11.71
CA LEU A 38 -10.87 3.62 12.05
C LEU A 38 -12.11 3.04 12.77
N VAL A 39 -12.55 1.87 12.34
CA VAL A 39 -13.62 1.10 13.00
C VAL A 39 -13.04 -0.25 13.36
N SER A 40 -13.02 -0.56 14.65
CA SER A 40 -12.44 -1.78 15.21
C SER A 40 -13.12 -2.09 16.54
N ASP A 41 -13.31 -3.39 16.82
CA ASP A 41 -13.75 -3.88 18.12
C ASP A 41 -12.59 -3.99 19.14
N TYR A 42 -11.36 -3.77 18.67
CA TYR A 42 -10.13 -3.89 19.46
C TYR A 42 -9.45 -2.55 19.64
N GLU A 43 -8.85 -2.35 20.80
CA GLU A 43 -7.96 -1.22 21.10
C GLU A 43 -6.49 -1.61 20.88
N PRO A 44 -5.62 -0.64 20.53
CA PRO A 44 -4.18 -0.89 20.45
C PRO A 44 -3.64 -1.43 21.77
N ALA A 45 -2.80 -2.47 21.69
CA ALA A 45 -2.26 -3.15 22.87
C ALA A 45 -0.76 -3.48 22.72
N GLY A 46 -0.12 -3.83 23.82
CA GLY A 46 1.33 -4.09 23.85
C GLY A 46 2.10 -2.83 23.45
N ASP A 47 3.03 -2.96 22.50
CA ASP A 47 3.87 -1.86 22.02
C ASP A 47 3.18 -0.98 20.95
N GLN A 48 1.99 -1.35 20.48
CA GLN A 48 1.29 -0.61 19.43
C GLN A 48 0.99 0.85 19.79
N PRO A 49 0.49 1.20 21.00
CA PRO A 49 0.24 2.60 21.35
C PRO A 49 1.49 3.48 21.24
N THR A 50 2.63 2.97 21.69
CA THR A 50 3.92 3.68 21.62
C THR A 50 4.36 3.85 20.16
N ALA A 51 4.32 2.77 19.37
CA ALA A 51 4.70 2.83 17.96
C ALA A 51 3.82 3.81 17.16
N ILE A 52 2.51 3.86 17.43
CA ILE A 52 1.60 4.82 16.80
C ILE A 52 2.01 6.25 17.19
N ALA A 53 2.24 6.52 18.47
CA ALA A 53 2.62 7.85 18.94
C ALA A 53 3.93 8.35 18.31
N GLU A 54 4.94 7.49 18.24
CA GLU A 54 6.25 7.82 17.64
C GLU A 54 6.14 8.10 16.13
N LEU A 55 5.43 7.25 15.38
CA LEU A 55 5.23 7.42 13.94
C LEU A 55 4.44 8.70 13.63
N VAL A 56 3.39 8.98 14.42
CA VAL A 56 2.58 10.20 14.25
C VAL A 56 3.41 11.45 14.55
N GLN A 57 4.19 11.44 15.63
CA GLN A 57 5.04 12.57 15.98
C GLN A 57 6.09 12.84 14.90
N ALA A 58 6.83 11.81 14.47
CA ALA A 58 7.82 11.95 13.42
C ALA A 58 7.20 12.43 12.09
N ALA A 59 5.98 11.99 11.75
CA ALA A 59 5.27 12.48 10.58
C ALA A 59 4.89 13.97 10.71
N GLN A 60 4.48 14.43 11.90
CA GLN A 60 4.19 15.83 12.18
C GLN A 60 5.45 16.71 12.14
N ASP A 61 6.59 16.15 12.55
CA ASP A 61 7.90 16.82 12.51
C ASP A 61 8.49 16.89 11.09
N GLY A 62 7.81 16.29 10.10
CA GLY A 62 8.21 16.33 8.69
C GLY A 62 9.22 15.24 8.29
N GLU A 63 9.41 14.22 9.12
CA GLU A 63 10.27 13.09 8.79
C GLU A 63 9.69 12.30 7.62
N GLN A 64 10.45 12.26 6.52
CA GLN A 64 9.99 11.65 5.26
C GLN A 64 10.16 10.14 5.26
N THR A 65 11.14 9.61 6.00
CA THR A 65 11.48 8.19 5.97
C THR A 65 11.43 7.60 7.37
N GLN A 66 10.52 6.65 7.57
CA GLN A 66 10.31 6.00 8.86
C GLN A 66 10.18 4.49 8.67
N VAL A 67 10.62 3.70 9.66
CA VAL A 67 10.58 2.24 9.62
C VAL A 67 9.85 1.71 10.86
N LEU A 68 8.73 1.02 10.65
CA LEU A 68 8.07 0.26 11.70
C LEU A 68 8.66 -1.15 11.77
N LEU A 69 9.54 -1.38 12.75
CA LEU A 69 10.07 -2.71 13.04
C LEU A 69 9.10 -3.47 13.95
N GLY A 70 8.56 -4.59 13.46
CA GLY A 70 7.66 -5.42 14.26
C GLY A 70 7.71 -6.88 13.84
N VAL A 71 7.61 -7.78 14.83
CA VAL A 71 7.59 -9.23 14.60
C VAL A 71 6.33 -9.68 13.84
N THR A 72 6.33 -10.92 13.35
CA THR A 72 5.12 -11.50 12.72
C THR A 72 4.02 -11.67 13.76
N GLY A 73 2.79 -11.27 13.42
CA GLY A 73 1.64 -11.37 14.33
C GLY A 73 1.47 -10.20 15.31
N SER A 74 2.37 -9.22 15.34
CA SER A 74 2.27 -8.06 16.26
C SER A 74 1.20 -7.02 15.89
N GLY A 75 0.46 -7.23 14.79
CA GLY A 75 -0.59 -6.31 14.35
C GLY A 75 -0.11 -5.07 13.58
N LYS A 76 1.01 -5.14 12.85
CA LYS A 76 1.54 -4.00 12.06
C LYS A 76 0.52 -3.30 11.15
N THR A 77 -0.44 -4.05 10.58
CA THR A 77 -1.52 -3.48 9.78
C THR A 77 -2.44 -2.59 10.62
N PHE A 78 -2.77 -3.02 11.84
CA PHE A 78 -3.61 -2.25 12.76
C PHE A 78 -2.87 -1.02 13.30
N THR A 79 -1.55 -1.14 13.53
CA THR A 79 -0.68 0.00 13.90
C THR A 79 -0.63 1.10 12.84
N MET A 80 -0.77 0.76 11.55
CA MET A 80 -0.66 1.70 10.43
C MET A 80 -2.00 2.29 9.97
N ALA A 81 -3.12 1.76 10.44
CA ALA A 81 -4.46 2.17 10.05
C ALA A 81 -4.93 3.37 10.87
#